data_AF-A0A964HJC4-F1
#
_entry.id   AF-A0A964HJC4-F1
#
_cell.length_a   1.000
_cell.length_b   1.000
_cell.length_c   1.000
_cell.angle_alpha   90.00
_cell.angle_beta   90.00
_cell.angle_gamma   90.00
#
_symmetry.space_group_name_H-M   'P 1'
#
loop_
_entity.id
_entity.type
_entity.pdbx_description
1 polymer ?
#
loop_
_entity_poly.entity_id
_entity_poly.type
_entity_poly.pdbx_seq_one_letter_code
_entity_poly.pdbx_strand_id
1 'polypeptide(L)'
;MTKKLDLVFLWHMHQPDYRDHVCGDFVLPWVYLHALKDYTDMAAHLERFPAVRAVVNFVPVLLDQIEDYGLQFDTGNFREPLLQALATKDLESLDAPQRKVLLEACFRSNHTTMLSPFPHYRRLHELYLRLAPEGEAALSYLSGSFFADLVTWYHLAWCGETERRRNPLLAELMAKGEGYGYRDRQQLLALIGDILRGIIPRYRALQD
;
A
#
# COMPACT_ATOMS: atom_id res chain seq x y z
N MET A 1 -35.41 -32.23 9.17
CA MET A 1 -35.18 -30.94 8.49
C MET A 1 -34.01 -30.26 9.16
N THR A 2 -32.94 -29.95 8.42
CA THR A 2 -31.83 -29.15 8.96
C THR A 2 -32.32 -27.71 9.13
N LYS A 3 -32.21 -27.18 10.36
CA LYS A 3 -32.60 -25.79 10.66
C LYS A 3 -31.63 -24.86 9.94
N LYS A 4 -32.13 -23.94 9.11
CA LYS A 4 -31.32 -22.90 8.48
C LYS A 4 -30.92 -21.87 9.54
N LEU A 5 -29.67 -21.41 9.49
CA LEU A 5 -29.15 -20.31 10.30
C LEU A 5 -29.23 -19.03 9.47
N ASP A 6 -29.86 -17.99 10.02
CA ASP A 6 -29.78 -16.65 9.44
C ASP A 6 -28.47 -15.99 9.87
N LEU A 7 -27.66 -15.59 8.89
CA LEU A 7 -26.33 -15.02 9.09
C LEU A 7 -26.24 -13.67 8.40
N VAL A 8 -25.74 -12.66 9.11
CA VAL A 8 -25.46 -11.33 8.56
C VAL A 8 -23.99 -11.01 8.81
N PHE A 9 -23.24 -10.77 7.73
CA PHE A 9 -21.91 -10.17 7.82
C PHE A 9 -22.06 -8.64 7.85
N LEU A 10 -21.53 -8.01 8.89
CA LEU A 10 -21.46 -6.56 9.01
C LEU A 10 -20.00 -6.14 9.07
N TRP A 11 -19.59 -5.36 8.08
CA TRP A 11 -18.24 -4.83 7.96
C TRP A 11 -18.26 -3.33 8.19
N HIS A 12 -17.53 -2.89 9.20
CA HIS A 12 -17.36 -1.49 9.51
C HIS A 12 -15.96 -1.03 9.10
N MET A 13 -15.88 -0.28 7.99
CA MET A 13 -14.66 0.29 7.48
C MET A 13 -14.42 1.65 8.10
N HIS A 14 -13.41 1.70 8.98
CA HIS A 14 -13.00 2.89 9.68
C HIS A 14 -11.49 3.07 9.56
N GLN A 15 -11.09 4.31 9.28
CA GLN A 15 -9.74 4.80 9.54
C GLN A 15 -9.89 6.17 10.24
N PRO A 16 -9.04 6.49 11.23
CA PRO A 16 -8.86 7.86 11.71
C PRO A 16 -8.55 8.83 10.56
N ASP A 17 -8.71 10.13 10.80
CA ASP A 17 -8.13 11.11 9.91
C ASP A 17 -6.61 11.11 10.09
N TYR A 18 -5.89 10.68 9.06
CA TYR A 18 -4.43 10.67 9.05
C TYR A 18 -3.83 11.92 8.43
N ARG A 19 -4.63 12.92 8.07
CA ARG A 19 -4.13 14.20 7.59
C ARG A 19 -3.77 15.09 8.78
N ASP A 20 -2.58 15.67 8.74
CA ASP A 20 -2.20 16.74 9.65
C ASP A 20 -3.11 17.97 9.42
N HIS A 21 -3.67 18.52 10.48
CA HIS A 21 -4.64 19.61 10.37
C HIS A 21 -4.04 20.95 9.93
N VAL A 22 -2.72 21.09 9.94
CA VAL A 22 -2.02 22.32 9.57
C VAL A 22 -1.50 22.25 8.14
N CYS A 23 -0.70 21.24 7.80
CA CYS A 23 -0.12 21.12 6.47
C CYS A 23 -0.95 20.27 5.50
N GLY A 24 -1.85 19.43 6.02
CA GLY A 24 -2.63 18.49 5.21
C GLY A 24 -1.83 17.27 4.75
N ASP A 25 -0.61 17.05 5.26
CA ASP A 25 0.19 15.87 4.95
C ASP A 25 -0.35 14.64 5.65
N PHE A 26 -0.18 13.47 5.03
CA PHE A 26 -0.60 12.22 5.64
C PHE A 26 0.47 11.72 6.61
N VAL A 27 0.15 11.70 7.90
CA VAL A 27 1.08 11.25 8.96
C VAL A 27 1.27 9.73 8.94
N LEU A 28 0.29 8.99 8.41
CA LEU A 28 0.34 7.53 8.27
C LEU A 28 -0.30 7.08 6.95
N PRO A 29 0.25 6.03 6.31
CA PRO A 29 -0.18 5.58 4.98
C PRO A 29 -1.43 4.67 4.98
N TRP A 30 -2.07 4.48 6.13
CA TRP A 30 -2.96 3.34 6.33
C TRP A 30 -4.19 3.34 5.42
N VAL A 31 -4.76 4.49 5.09
CA VAL A 31 -5.95 4.56 4.22
C VAL A 31 -5.68 3.93 2.86
N TYR A 32 -4.62 4.34 2.16
CA TYR A 32 -4.35 3.80 0.83
C TYR A 32 -3.82 2.37 0.89
N LEU A 33 -3.04 2.01 1.93
CA LEU A 33 -2.54 0.64 2.08
C LEU A 33 -3.68 -0.37 2.36
N HIS A 34 -4.64 -0.02 3.21
CA HIS A 34 -5.83 -0.84 3.41
C HIS A 34 -6.73 -0.86 2.18
N ALA A 35 -6.76 0.21 1.39
CA ALA A 35 -7.44 0.20 0.11
C ALA A 35 -6.77 -0.77 -0.89
N LEU A 36 -5.44 -0.78 -0.98
CA LEU A 36 -4.70 -1.74 -1.82
C LEU A 36 -4.89 -3.20 -1.43
N LYS A 37 -5.19 -3.45 -0.15
CA LYS A 37 -5.37 -4.78 0.42
C LYS A 37 -6.83 -5.09 0.73
N ASP A 38 -7.25 -4.72 1.93
CA ASP A 38 -8.44 -5.25 2.59
C ASP A 38 -9.72 -4.79 1.89
N TYR A 39 -9.84 -3.52 1.54
CA TYR A 39 -11.05 -3.01 0.86
C TYR A 39 -11.18 -3.60 -0.54
N THR A 40 -10.05 -3.78 -1.23
CA THR A 40 -10.00 -4.38 -2.56
C THR A 40 -10.33 -5.88 -2.53
N ASP A 41 -9.70 -6.65 -1.65
CA ASP A 41 -9.93 -8.10 -1.53
C ASP A 41 -11.36 -8.40 -1.05
N MET A 42 -11.91 -7.60 -0.15
CA MET A 42 -13.29 -7.76 0.29
C MET A 42 -14.30 -7.53 -0.82
N ALA A 43 -14.13 -6.49 -1.63
CA ALA A 43 -14.98 -6.27 -2.80
C ALA A 43 -14.89 -7.45 -3.76
N ALA A 44 -13.67 -7.94 -4.03
CA ALA A 44 -13.42 -9.09 -4.90
C ALA A 44 -14.13 -10.37 -4.41
N HIS A 45 -14.19 -10.61 -3.09
CA HIS A 45 -14.92 -11.74 -2.54
C HIS A 45 -16.43 -11.63 -2.76
N LEU A 46 -17.01 -10.45 -2.58
CA LEU A 46 -18.44 -10.22 -2.83
C LEU A 46 -18.78 -10.37 -4.32
N GLU A 47 -17.94 -9.86 -5.21
CA GLU A 47 -18.09 -10.04 -6.67
C GLU A 47 -18.04 -11.52 -7.08
N ARG A 48 -17.13 -12.28 -6.47
CA ARG A 48 -16.98 -13.71 -6.77
C ARG A 48 -18.17 -14.55 -6.29
N PHE A 49 -18.85 -14.10 -5.23
CA PHE A 49 -19.94 -14.83 -4.59
C PHE A 49 -21.21 -13.97 -4.48
N PRO A 50 -21.89 -13.66 -5.60
CA PRO A 50 -23.00 -12.70 -5.63
C PRO A 50 -24.23 -13.12 -4.80
N ALA A 51 -24.33 -14.40 -4.44
CA ALA A 51 -25.39 -14.89 -3.55
C ALA A 51 -25.17 -14.53 -2.06
N VAL A 52 -23.94 -14.16 -1.68
CA VAL A 52 -23.61 -13.74 -0.31
C VAL A 52 -24.10 -12.30 -0.10
N ARG A 53 -24.85 -12.08 0.98
CA ARG A 53 -25.30 -10.75 1.38
C ARG A 53 -24.47 -10.26 2.57
N ALA A 54 -24.00 -9.02 2.50
CA ALA A 54 -23.25 -8.37 3.57
C ALA A 54 -23.67 -6.91 3.66
N VAL A 55 -23.51 -6.32 4.84
CA VAL A 55 -23.63 -4.89 5.07
C VAL A 55 -22.23 -4.33 5.20
N VAL A 56 -21.88 -3.36 4.36
CA VAL A 56 -20.60 -2.66 4.43
C VAL A 56 -20.87 -1.20 4.75
N ASN A 57 -20.33 -0.72 5.86
CA ASN A 57 -20.42 0.66 6.29
C ASN A 57 -19.05 1.33 6.16
N PHE A 58 -18.98 2.42 5.38
CA PHE A 58 -17.80 3.28 5.31
C PHE A 58 -18.03 4.54 6.15
N VAL A 59 -17.10 4.84 7.05
CA VAL A 59 -17.13 6.08 7.82
C VAL A 59 -16.83 7.25 6.86
N PRO A 60 -17.54 8.39 6.93
CA PRO A 60 -17.34 9.49 5.99
C PRO A 60 -15.90 9.96 5.88
N VAL A 61 -15.18 10.12 6.99
CA VAL A 61 -13.76 10.56 6.98
C VAL A 61 -12.82 9.60 6.26
N LEU A 62 -13.17 8.31 6.17
CA LEU A 62 -12.42 7.35 5.37
C LEU A 62 -12.65 7.61 3.87
N LEU A 63 -13.90 7.86 3.46
CA LEU A 63 -14.23 8.17 2.07
C LEU A 63 -13.54 9.46 1.61
N ASP A 64 -13.59 10.52 2.45
CA ASP A 64 -12.92 11.79 2.16
C ASP A 64 -11.43 11.61 1.91
N GLN A 65 -10.76 10.74 2.68
CA GLN A 65 -9.34 10.45 2.51
C GLN A 65 -9.05 9.62 1.25
N ILE A 66 -9.92 8.66 0.88
CA ILE A 66 -9.78 7.89 -0.36
C ILE A 66 -9.93 8.81 -1.58
N GLU A 67 -10.91 9.71 -1.57
CA GLU A 67 -11.12 10.70 -2.63
C GLU A 67 -9.95 11.69 -2.72
N ASP A 68 -9.43 12.13 -1.57
CA ASP A 68 -8.22 12.95 -1.47
C ASP A 68 -7.02 12.27 -2.16
N TYR A 69 -6.74 11.00 -1.86
CA TYR A 69 -5.71 10.27 -2.57
C TYR A 69 -5.96 10.23 -4.08
N GLY A 70 -7.21 10.02 -4.52
CA GLY A 70 -7.60 10.11 -5.93
C GLY A 70 -7.15 11.42 -6.59
N LEU A 71 -7.40 12.55 -5.94
CA LEU A 71 -6.97 13.88 -6.40
C LEU A 71 -5.43 14.02 -6.42
N GLN A 72 -4.72 13.44 -5.46
CA GLN A 72 -3.25 13.42 -5.48
C GLN A 72 -2.71 12.66 -6.69
N PHE A 73 -3.34 11.54 -7.07
CA PHE A 73 -2.96 10.80 -8.28
C PHE A 73 -3.29 11.54 -9.58
N ASP A 74 -4.32 12.37 -9.58
CA ASP A 74 -4.66 13.21 -10.75
C ASP A 74 -3.68 14.39 -10.92
N THR A 75 -3.20 14.95 -9.81
CA THR A 75 -2.29 16.10 -9.81
C THR A 75 -0.80 15.72 -9.80
N GLY A 76 -0.48 14.50 -9.38
CA GLY A 76 0.89 14.06 -9.09
C GLY A 76 1.48 14.67 -7.81
N ASN A 77 0.69 15.40 -7.02
CA ASN A 77 1.15 16.04 -5.79
C ASN A 77 0.87 15.14 -4.58
N PHE A 78 1.79 14.22 -4.30
CA PHE A 78 1.68 13.28 -3.19
C PHE A 78 2.06 13.93 -1.86
N ARG A 79 1.22 13.71 -0.85
CA ARG A 79 1.38 14.23 0.53
C ARG A 79 1.71 13.13 1.55
N GLU A 80 2.04 11.94 1.06
CA GLU A 80 2.43 10.80 1.88
C GLU A 80 3.85 10.33 1.45
N PRO A 81 4.80 10.18 2.40
CA PRO A 81 6.22 9.90 2.09
C PRO A 81 6.50 8.68 1.22
N LEU A 82 5.78 7.56 1.37
CA LEU A 82 6.02 6.35 0.57
C LEU A 82 5.57 6.56 -0.88
N LEU A 83 4.43 7.24 -1.11
CA LEU A 83 3.99 7.60 -2.46
C LEU A 83 4.92 8.64 -3.10
N GLN A 84 5.38 9.64 -2.34
CA GLN A 84 6.39 10.60 -2.79
C GLN A 84 7.68 9.88 -3.24
N ALA A 85 8.17 8.92 -2.44
CA ALA A 85 9.36 8.15 -2.79
C ALA A 85 9.12 7.25 -4.02
N LEU A 86 7.95 6.62 -4.13
CA LEU A 86 7.61 5.82 -5.31
C LEU A 86 7.57 6.68 -6.59
N ALA A 87 7.11 7.92 -6.47
CA ALA A 87 7.07 8.91 -7.57
C ALA A 87 8.42 9.59 -7.88
N THR A 88 9.37 9.56 -6.95
CA THR A 88 10.66 10.27 -7.08
C THR A 88 11.55 9.64 -8.16
N LYS A 89 12.04 10.44 -9.12
CA LYS A 89 12.85 9.96 -10.24
C LYS A 89 14.16 9.31 -9.79
N ASP A 90 14.92 10.03 -8.97
CA ASP A 90 16.20 9.60 -8.44
C ASP A 90 16.12 9.48 -6.92
N LEU A 91 16.20 8.25 -6.40
CA LEU A 91 16.14 8.01 -4.95
C LEU A 91 17.50 8.18 -4.27
N GLU A 92 18.58 8.37 -5.02
CA GLU A 92 19.86 8.73 -4.43
C GLU A 92 19.80 10.14 -3.82
N SER A 93 18.96 11.02 -4.37
CA SER A 93 18.79 12.40 -3.89
C SER A 93 18.01 12.53 -2.58
N LEU A 94 17.51 11.42 -2.01
CA LEU A 94 16.83 11.47 -0.71
C LEU A 94 17.78 11.88 0.40
N ASP A 95 17.36 12.83 1.22
CA ASP A 95 18.12 13.24 2.40
C ASP A 95 18.00 12.22 3.56
N ALA A 96 18.82 12.40 4.59
CA ALA A 96 18.84 11.49 5.73
C ALA A 96 17.48 11.39 6.47
N PRO A 97 16.75 12.49 6.74
CA PRO A 97 15.39 12.44 7.27
C PRO A 97 14.41 11.63 6.41
N GLN A 98 14.38 11.84 5.10
CA GLN A 98 13.51 11.11 4.18
C GLN A 98 13.83 9.61 4.17
N ARG A 99 15.12 9.26 4.07
CA ARG A 99 15.60 7.88 4.13
C ARG A 99 15.18 7.19 5.44
N LYS A 100 15.28 7.91 6.56
CA LYS A 100 14.84 7.42 7.87
C LYS A 100 13.34 7.14 7.91
N VAL A 101 12.52 8.08 7.44
CA VAL A 101 11.05 7.89 7.37
C VAL A 101 10.69 6.64 6.57
N LEU A 102 11.34 6.40 5.43
CA LEU A 102 11.08 5.20 4.61
C LEU A 102 11.50 3.90 5.32
N LEU A 103 12.67 3.86 5.94
CA LEU A 103 13.12 2.70 6.71
C LEU A 103 12.16 2.39 7.87
N GLU A 104 11.73 3.43 8.58
CA GLU A 104 10.80 3.31 9.70
C GLU A 104 9.44 2.79 9.23
N ALA A 105 8.87 3.39 8.19
CA ALA A 105 7.59 2.98 7.62
C ALA A 105 7.62 1.54 7.08
N CYS A 106 8.73 1.15 6.44
CA CYS A 106 8.88 -0.15 5.81
C CYS A 106 9.17 -1.30 6.78
N PHE A 107 9.68 -1.03 7.98
CA PHE A 107 10.14 -2.09 8.90
C PHE A 107 9.56 -2.06 10.32
N ARG A 108 8.93 -0.97 10.81
CA ARG A 108 8.52 -0.87 12.24
C ARG A 108 7.21 -1.59 12.64
N SER A 109 6.30 -1.94 11.73
CA SER A 109 4.90 -2.30 12.10
C SER A 109 4.50 -3.76 11.88
N ASN A 110 5.16 -4.74 12.53
CA ASN A 110 4.87 -6.18 12.36
C ASN A 110 5.01 -6.69 10.92
N HIS A 111 5.69 -5.94 10.05
CA HIS A 111 5.92 -6.32 8.66
C HIS A 111 6.73 -7.59 8.52
N THR A 112 7.40 -8.08 9.58
CA THR A 112 8.09 -9.38 9.61
C THR A 112 7.25 -10.52 9.05
N THR A 113 5.94 -10.55 9.33
CA THR A 113 5.03 -11.57 8.78
C THR A 113 4.71 -11.33 7.31
N MET A 114 4.58 -10.08 6.87
CA MET A 114 4.37 -9.73 5.44
C MET A 114 5.64 -9.86 4.59
N LEU A 115 6.81 -9.70 5.20
CA LEU A 115 8.14 -9.89 4.60
C LEU A 115 8.44 -11.36 4.37
N SER A 116 7.99 -12.22 5.29
CA SER A 116 8.34 -13.64 5.35
C SER A 116 8.12 -14.38 4.02
N PRO A 117 7.05 -14.17 3.24
CA PRO A 117 6.87 -14.87 1.97
C PRO A 117 7.80 -14.41 0.84
N PHE A 118 8.45 -13.24 0.96
CA PHE A 118 9.15 -12.59 -0.16
C PHE A 118 10.67 -12.49 0.09
N PRO A 119 11.49 -13.37 -0.52
CA PRO A 119 12.92 -13.44 -0.26
C PRO A 119 13.68 -12.13 -0.53
N HIS A 120 13.35 -11.43 -1.62
CA HIS A 120 13.99 -10.16 -1.97
C HIS A 120 13.65 -9.06 -0.96
N TYR A 121 12.39 -8.96 -0.53
CA TYR A 121 12.02 -7.97 0.50
C TYR A 121 12.66 -8.29 1.86
N ARG A 122 12.73 -9.58 2.23
CA ARG A 122 13.44 -10.03 3.44
C ARG A 122 14.92 -9.67 3.40
N ARG A 123 15.60 -9.85 2.25
CA ARG A 123 17.01 -9.48 2.07
C ARG A 123 17.25 -8.00 2.37
N LEU A 124 16.35 -7.11 1.95
CA LEU A 124 16.46 -5.67 2.25
C LEU A 124 16.37 -5.40 3.76
N HIS A 125 15.47 -6.10 4.45
CA HIS A 125 15.35 -6.00 5.91
C HIS A 125 16.61 -6.54 6.62
N GLU A 126 17.18 -7.64 6.15
CA GLU A 126 18.43 -8.21 6.70
C GLU A 126 19.61 -7.25 6.53
N LEU A 127 19.72 -6.54 5.40
CA LEU A 127 20.72 -5.50 5.20
C LEU A 127 20.52 -4.34 6.17
N TYR A 128 19.28 -3.87 6.34
CA TYR A 128 18.95 -2.84 7.32
C TYR A 128 19.33 -3.26 8.75
N LEU A 129 18.97 -4.48 9.17
CA LEU A 129 19.28 -4.97 10.52
C LEU A 129 20.78 -5.11 10.80
N ARG A 130 21.61 -5.31 9.78
CA ARG A 130 23.08 -5.33 9.94
C ARG A 130 23.64 -3.93 10.17
N LEU A 131 23.12 -2.92 9.46
CA LEU A 131 23.66 -1.55 9.49
C LEU A 131 23.04 -0.69 10.59
N ALA A 132 21.77 -0.92 10.96
CA ALA A 132 21.06 -0.10 11.94
C ALA A 132 21.79 0.04 13.31
N PRO A 133 22.43 -1.00 13.86
CA PRO A 133 23.19 -0.88 15.12
C PRO A 133 24.42 0.03 15.02
N GLU A 134 24.97 0.24 13.82
CA GLU A 134 26.14 1.10 13.59
C GLU A 134 25.76 2.59 13.44
N GLY A 135 24.46 2.90 13.45
CA GLY A 135 23.93 4.26 13.45
C GLY A 135 23.74 4.89 12.07
N GLU A 136 23.38 6.18 12.06
CA GLU A 136 22.98 6.91 10.83
C GLU A 136 24.10 6.97 9.78
N ALA A 137 25.37 7.01 10.21
CA ALA A 137 26.52 6.98 9.30
C ALA A 137 26.58 5.67 8.48
N ALA A 138 26.31 4.52 9.09
CA ALA A 138 26.28 3.24 8.38
C ALA A 138 25.07 3.14 7.44
N LEU A 139 23.91 3.65 7.86
CA LEU A 139 22.71 3.71 7.01
C LEU A 139 22.89 4.61 5.78
N SER A 140 23.83 5.56 5.80
CA SER A 140 24.15 6.41 4.63
C SER A 140 24.73 5.62 3.45
N TYR A 141 25.29 4.42 3.69
CA TYR A 141 25.78 3.52 2.62
C TYR A 141 24.67 2.80 1.86
N LEU A 142 23.41 2.87 2.33
CA LEU A 142 22.28 2.37 1.57
C LEU A 142 22.03 3.28 0.36
N SER A 143 22.20 2.73 -0.84
CA SER A 143 22.06 3.48 -2.09
C SER A 143 20.61 3.78 -2.46
N GLY A 144 20.41 4.69 -3.41
CA GLY A 144 19.11 4.95 -4.04
C GLY A 144 18.47 3.69 -4.62
N SER A 145 19.27 2.74 -5.13
CA SER A 145 18.76 1.43 -5.60
C SER A 145 18.18 0.60 -4.46
N PHE A 146 18.80 0.61 -3.27
CA PHE A 146 18.22 -0.04 -2.09
C PHE A 146 16.85 0.57 -1.76
N PHE A 147 16.73 1.89 -1.78
CA PHE A 147 15.46 2.55 -1.53
C PHE A 147 14.43 2.28 -2.62
N ALA A 148 14.85 2.19 -3.89
CA ALA A 148 13.97 1.85 -5.01
C ALA A 148 13.37 0.46 -4.83
N ASP A 149 14.18 -0.52 -4.45
CA ASP A 149 13.73 -1.87 -4.16
C ASP A 149 12.85 -1.92 -2.91
N LEU A 150 13.23 -1.17 -1.86
CA LEU A 150 12.50 -1.12 -0.60
C LEU A 150 11.08 -0.59 -0.78
N VAL A 151 10.93 0.59 -1.38
CA VAL A 151 9.60 1.19 -1.54
C VAL A 151 8.76 0.37 -2.51
N THR A 152 9.34 -0.20 -3.56
CA THR A 152 8.59 -1.05 -4.49
C THR A 152 8.06 -2.29 -3.79
N TRP A 153 8.92 -3.02 -3.07
CA TRP A 153 8.51 -4.22 -2.35
C TRP A 153 7.49 -3.97 -1.26
N TYR A 154 7.61 -2.84 -0.55
CA TYR A 154 6.60 -2.44 0.43
C TYR A 154 5.21 -2.42 -0.18
N HIS A 155 5.05 -1.73 -1.30
CA HIS A 155 3.76 -1.63 -2.00
C HIS A 155 3.31 -2.98 -2.59
N LEU A 156 4.23 -3.79 -3.16
CA LEU A 156 3.90 -5.14 -3.67
C LEU A 156 3.40 -6.08 -2.55
N ALA A 157 4.02 -6.01 -1.37
CA ALA A 157 3.61 -6.81 -0.21
C ALA A 157 2.23 -6.39 0.31
N TRP A 158 1.90 -5.10 0.22
CA TRP A 158 0.60 -4.55 0.58
C TRP A 158 -0.50 -4.78 -0.45
N CYS A 159 -0.20 -5.13 -1.70
CA CYS A 159 -1.25 -5.46 -2.67
C CYS A 159 -2.06 -6.68 -2.20
N GLY A 160 -3.38 -6.59 -2.26
CA GLY A 160 -4.29 -7.69 -1.92
C GLY A 160 -3.99 -8.98 -2.69
N GLU A 161 -4.38 -10.11 -2.11
CA GLU A 161 -4.19 -11.42 -2.77
C GLU A 161 -4.92 -11.48 -4.12
N THR A 162 -6.11 -10.90 -4.20
CA THR A 162 -6.91 -10.93 -5.43
C THR A 162 -6.26 -10.10 -6.52
N GLU A 163 -5.65 -8.95 -6.18
CA GLU A 163 -4.87 -8.15 -7.12
C GLU A 163 -3.62 -8.89 -7.62
N ARG A 164 -2.82 -9.44 -6.70
CA ARG A 164 -1.61 -10.18 -7.08
C ARG A 164 -1.88 -11.35 -8.00
N ARG A 165 -3.04 -12.00 -7.88
CA ARG A 165 -3.44 -13.13 -8.75
C ARG A 165 -3.96 -12.69 -10.11
N ARG A 166 -4.66 -11.55 -10.19
CA ARG A 166 -5.34 -11.12 -11.41
C ARG A 166 -4.54 -10.15 -12.27
N ASN A 167 -3.59 -9.43 -11.67
CA ASN A 167 -2.89 -8.33 -12.33
C ASN A 167 -1.52 -8.77 -12.88
N PRO A 168 -1.32 -8.81 -14.21
CA PRO A 168 -0.05 -9.23 -14.81
C PRO A 168 1.14 -8.36 -14.41
N LEU A 169 0.92 -7.05 -14.19
CA LEU A 169 1.99 -6.14 -13.80
C LEU A 169 2.55 -6.50 -12.41
N LEU A 170 1.68 -6.83 -11.45
CA LEU A 170 2.14 -7.25 -10.12
C LEU A 170 2.93 -8.56 -10.20
N ALA A 171 2.47 -9.52 -11.01
CA ALA A 171 3.20 -10.76 -11.23
C ALA A 171 4.58 -10.53 -11.87
N GLU A 172 4.66 -9.66 -12.88
CA GLU A 172 5.91 -9.28 -13.55
C GLU A 172 6.89 -8.62 -12.57
N LEU A 173 6.43 -7.62 -11.81
CA LEU A 173 7.26 -6.92 -10.84
C LEU A 173 7.75 -7.88 -9.75
N MET A 174 6.86 -8.70 -9.17
CA MET A 174 7.25 -9.68 -8.15
C MET A 174 8.25 -10.73 -8.69
N ALA A 175 8.12 -11.13 -9.96
CA ALA A 175 9.06 -12.05 -10.60
C ALA A 175 10.42 -11.39 -10.89
N LYS A 176 10.44 -10.08 -11.20
CA LYS A 176 11.67 -9.30 -11.38
C LYS A 176 12.51 -9.28 -10.11
N GLY A 177 11.88 -9.14 -8.95
CA GLY A 177 12.51 -9.37 -7.65
C GLY A 177 13.35 -8.20 -7.12
N GLU A 178 14.20 -7.57 -7.94
CA GLU A 178 15.06 -6.45 -7.53
C GLU A 178 15.50 -5.60 -8.74
N GLY A 179 16.19 -4.49 -8.48
CA GLY A 179 16.63 -3.57 -9.52
C GLY A 179 15.47 -2.81 -10.16
N TYR A 180 14.49 -2.37 -9.35
CA TYR A 180 13.36 -1.60 -9.85
C TYR A 180 13.81 -0.18 -10.24
N GLY A 181 13.70 0.12 -11.53
CA GLY A 181 13.98 1.43 -12.07
C GLY A 181 12.81 2.39 -11.88
N TYR A 182 12.99 3.62 -12.35
CA TYR A 182 11.93 4.63 -12.31
C TYR A 182 10.67 4.17 -13.07
N ARG A 183 10.84 3.54 -14.24
CA ARG A 183 9.71 3.06 -15.05
C ARG A 183 8.85 2.03 -14.31
N ASP A 184 9.48 1.06 -13.66
CA ASP A 184 8.77 0.01 -12.89
C ASP A 184 7.94 0.65 -11.77
N ARG A 185 8.55 1.59 -11.03
CA ARG A 185 7.89 2.32 -9.95
C ARG A 185 6.73 3.18 -10.44
N GLN A 186 6.86 3.81 -11.60
CA GLN A 186 5.77 4.58 -12.22
C GLN A 186 4.60 3.69 -12.66
N GLN A 187 4.88 2.49 -13.18
CA GLN A 187 3.82 1.53 -13.52
C GLN A 187 3.08 1.07 -12.25
N LEU A 188 3.81 0.76 -11.18
CA LEU A 188 3.21 0.40 -9.90
C LEU A 188 2.39 1.56 -9.30
N LEU A 189 2.93 2.78 -9.36
CA LEU A 189 2.25 3.98 -8.89
C LEU A 189 0.93 4.20 -9.66
N ALA A 190 0.94 4.09 -10.98
CA ALA A 190 -0.27 4.20 -11.79
C ALA A 190 -1.33 3.15 -11.40
N LEU A 191 -0.91 1.89 -11.19
CA LEU A 191 -1.80 0.83 -10.73
C LEU A 191 -2.41 1.14 -9.35
N ILE A 192 -1.62 1.67 -8.41
CA ILE A 192 -2.12 2.07 -7.08
C ILE A 192 -3.21 3.13 -7.24
N GLY A 193 -2.99 4.12 -8.10
CA GLY A 193 -3.99 5.15 -8.40
C GLY A 193 -5.28 4.57 -8.98
N ASP A 194 -5.17 3.62 -9.91
CA ASP A 194 -6.33 2.94 -10.50
C ASP A 194 -7.13 2.14 -9.46
N ILE A 195 -6.45 1.43 -8.56
CA ILE A 195 -7.11 0.69 -7.46
C ILE A 195 -7.87 1.66 -6.55
N LEU A 196 -7.24 2.76 -6.13
CA LEU A 196 -7.84 3.72 -5.21
C LEU A 196 -9.08 4.40 -5.81
N ARG A 197 -8.98 4.88 -7.05
CA ARG A 197 -10.12 5.46 -7.78
C ARG A 197 -11.25 4.44 -7.98
N GLY A 198 -10.91 3.16 -8.07
CA GLY A 198 -11.85 2.06 -8.24
C GLY A 198 -12.63 1.69 -6.97
N ILE A 199 -12.14 1.97 -5.76
CA ILE A 199 -12.76 1.48 -4.50
C ILE A 199 -14.23 1.91 -4.38
N ILE A 200 -14.49 3.22 -4.41
CA ILE A 200 -15.84 3.75 -4.15
C ILE A 200 -16.84 3.30 -5.23
N PRO A 201 -16.54 3.42 -6.54
CA PRO A 201 -17.43 2.91 -7.58
C PRO A 201 -17.69 1.40 -7.48
N ARG A 202 -16.68 0.61 -7.12
CA ARG A 202 -16.79 -0.85 -6.99
C ARG A 202 -17.73 -1.27 -5.88
N TYR A 203 -17.65 -0.64 -4.71
CA TYR A 203 -18.60 -0.89 -3.61
C TYR A 203 -20.01 -0.39 -3.92
N ARG A 204 -20.14 0.72 -4.65
CA ARG A 204 -21.46 1.21 -5.11
C ARG A 204 -22.12 0.20 -6.05
N ALA A 205 -21.39 -0.39 -6.99
CA ALA A 205 -21.91 -1.40 -7.90
C ALA A 205 -22.34 -2.70 -7.19
N LEU A 206 -21.74 -3.01 -6.03
CA LEU A 206 -22.12 -4.17 -5.21
C LEU A 206 -23.39 -3.96 -4.38
N GLN A 207 -23.91 -2.73 -4.33
CA GLN A 207 -25.17 -2.42 -3.64
C GLN A 207 -26.40 -2.87 -4.45
N ASP A 208 -26.28 -2.88 -5.77
CA ASP A 208 -27.35 -3.18 -6.74
C ASP A 208 -27.52 -4.70 -6.94
#